data_AF-V4J5G5-F1
#
_entry.id   AF-V4J5G5-F1
#
_cell.length_a   1.000
_cell.length_b   1.000
_cell.length_c   1.000
_cell.angle_alpha   90.00
_cell.angle_beta   90.00
_cell.angle_gamma   90.00
#
_symmetry.space_group_name_H-M   'P 1'
#
loop_
_entity.id
_entity.type
_entity.pdbx_description
1 polymer ?
#
loop_
_entity_poly.entity_id
_entity_poly.type
_entity_poly.pdbx_seq_one_letter_code
_entity_poly.pdbx_strand_id
1 'polypeptide(L)'
;MKNYLTSVLLILLFGCTDNESHQHPTFKTGKQLFAHHCQGCHGERGQGNFLKGVPANVKTQKTQIELIAWLKNSERIPRAMPSFEEMTDAEAVLIIEHLNYLKLNYQTAMEKRLNNDRVHH
;
A
#
# COMPACT_ATOMS: atom_id res chain seq x y z
N MET A 1 -61.67 -17.26 5.08
CA MET A 1 -60.74 -18.39 5.29
C MET A 1 -60.06 -18.71 3.96
N LYS A 2 -58.78 -18.36 3.83
CA LYS A 2 -57.80 -19.01 2.94
C LYS A 2 -56.43 -18.42 3.27
N ASN A 3 -55.66 -19.23 3.97
CA ASN A 3 -54.28 -18.95 4.37
C ASN A 3 -53.39 -19.26 3.18
N TYR A 4 -52.50 -18.34 2.81
CA TYR A 4 -51.39 -18.64 1.91
C TYR A 4 -50.08 -18.49 2.68
N LEU A 5 -49.67 -19.65 3.19
CA LEU A 5 -48.32 -20.03 3.55
C LEU A 5 -47.51 -20.13 2.24
N THR A 6 -46.47 -19.32 2.07
CA THR A 6 -45.28 -19.52 1.20
C THR A 6 -44.41 -18.25 1.28
N SER A 7 -43.38 -18.22 2.14
CA SER A 7 -42.00 -18.61 1.81
C SER A 7 -41.39 -17.81 0.65
N VAL A 8 -40.68 -16.70 0.95
CA VAL A 8 -39.43 -16.30 0.26
C VAL A 8 -38.56 -15.53 1.26
N LEU A 9 -37.87 -16.28 2.12
CA LEU A 9 -36.65 -15.85 2.80
C LEU A 9 -35.49 -16.08 1.83
N LEU A 10 -35.34 -15.21 0.84
CA LEU A 10 -34.22 -15.19 -0.11
C LEU A 10 -34.20 -13.73 -0.60
N ILE A 11 -33.31 -12.85 -0.13
CA ILE A 11 -32.02 -12.58 -0.76
C ILE A 11 -31.19 -11.82 0.31
N LEU A 12 -30.37 -12.55 1.06
CA LEU A 12 -29.23 -11.99 1.82
C LEU A 12 -27.93 -12.41 1.13
N LEU A 13 -27.89 -12.22 -0.19
CA LEU A 13 -26.66 -12.34 -0.98
C LEU A 13 -26.54 -11.08 -1.83
N PHE A 14 -26.39 -9.93 -1.17
CA PHE A 14 -25.52 -8.89 -1.73
C PHE A 14 -24.10 -9.46 -1.67
N GLY A 15 -23.79 -10.38 -2.58
CA GLY A 15 -22.41 -10.65 -2.93
C GLY A 15 -21.87 -9.35 -3.51
N CYS A 16 -20.96 -8.71 -2.80
CA CYS A 16 -20.13 -7.69 -3.41
C CYS A 16 -19.40 -8.39 -4.55
N THR A 17 -19.79 -8.13 -5.79
CA THR A 17 -18.96 -8.48 -6.94
C THR A 17 -17.86 -7.45 -6.95
N ASP A 18 -16.72 -7.76 -6.36
CA ASP A 18 -15.47 -7.05 -6.57
C ASP A 18 -15.17 -7.09 -8.07
N ASN A 19 -15.51 -5.98 -8.75
CA ASN A 19 -15.34 -5.81 -10.18
C ASN A 19 -13.87 -6.08 -10.58
N GLU A 20 -13.71 -7.16 -11.34
CA GLU A 20 -12.72 -7.43 -12.39
C GLU A 20 -11.31 -6.80 -12.23
N SER A 21 -10.47 -7.57 -11.54
CA SER A 21 -9.20 -8.09 -12.06
C SER A 21 -8.26 -7.16 -12.86
N HIS A 22 -7.55 -6.30 -12.14
CA HIS A 22 -6.13 -6.14 -12.40
C HIS A 22 -5.35 -6.74 -11.22
N GLN A 23 -5.57 -8.03 -10.98
CA GLN A 23 -4.74 -8.77 -10.04
C GLN A 23 -3.56 -9.31 -10.84
N HIS A 24 -2.33 -8.97 -10.45
CA HIS A 24 -1.16 -9.67 -10.97
C HIS A 24 -1.08 -11.06 -10.32
N PRO A 25 -1.51 -12.16 -10.98
CA PRO A 25 -1.60 -13.48 -10.32
C PRO A 25 -0.24 -14.00 -9.83
N THR A 26 0.85 -13.43 -10.34
CA THR A 26 2.24 -13.72 -9.97
C THR A 26 2.69 -13.02 -8.69
N PHE A 27 2.14 -11.85 -8.35
CA PHE A 27 2.53 -11.07 -7.18
C PHE A 27 1.45 -11.15 -6.10
N LYS A 28 1.72 -11.97 -5.08
CA LYS A 28 0.74 -12.29 -4.03
C LYS A 28 0.99 -11.52 -2.73
N THR A 29 2.06 -10.72 -2.67
CA THR A 29 2.49 -10.06 -1.45
C THR A 29 2.90 -8.61 -1.71
N GLY A 30 2.72 -7.76 -0.70
CA GLY A 30 3.18 -6.38 -0.73
C GLY A 30 4.68 -6.23 -0.99
N LYS A 31 5.49 -7.17 -0.50
CA LYS A 31 6.94 -7.20 -0.76
C LYS A 31 7.23 -7.38 -2.26
N GLN A 32 6.54 -8.31 -2.92
CA GLN A 32 6.75 -8.55 -4.35
C GLN A 32 6.28 -7.35 -5.19
N LEU A 33 5.10 -6.80 -4.88
CA LEU A 33 4.58 -5.61 -5.56
C LEU A 33 5.52 -4.41 -5.38
N PHE A 34 6.01 -4.18 -4.15
CA PHE A 34 6.97 -3.11 -3.88
C PHE A 34 8.31 -3.32 -4.60
N ALA A 35 8.83 -4.54 -4.62
CA ALA A 35 10.08 -4.87 -5.32
C ALA A 35 9.95 -4.63 -6.83
N HIS A 36 8.80 -4.96 -7.41
CA HIS A 36 8.56 -4.81 -8.84
C HIS A 36 8.32 -3.35 -9.25
N HIS A 37 7.50 -2.61 -8.50
CA HIS A 37 7.06 -1.26 -8.90
C HIS A 37 7.80 -0.11 -8.23
N CYS A 38 8.27 -0.27 -6.99
CA CYS A 38 8.69 0.86 -6.15
C CYS A 38 10.21 0.88 -5.90
N GLN A 39 10.80 -0.30 -5.71
CA GLN A 39 12.19 -0.47 -5.26
C GLN A 39 13.21 0.16 -6.22
N GLY A 40 12.97 0.12 -7.53
CA GLY A 40 13.92 0.64 -8.52
C GLY A 40 14.28 2.12 -8.30
N CYS A 41 13.32 2.92 -7.82
CA CYS A 41 13.54 4.33 -7.51
C CYS A 41 13.71 4.58 -6.01
N HIS A 42 12.83 3.98 -5.18
CA HIS A 42 12.77 4.26 -3.75
C HIS A 42 13.72 3.40 -2.90
N GLY A 43 14.42 2.46 -3.52
CA GLY A 43 15.33 1.52 -2.85
C GLY A 43 14.58 0.39 -2.14
N GLU A 44 15.29 -0.72 -1.90
CA GLU A 44 14.74 -1.94 -1.29
C GLU A 44 14.16 -1.69 0.12
N ARG A 45 14.71 -0.73 0.85
CA ARG A 45 14.26 -0.37 2.21
C ARG A 45 13.35 0.86 2.20
N GLY A 46 12.89 1.32 1.04
CA GLY A 46 12.08 2.53 0.91
C GLY A 46 12.78 3.80 1.41
N GLN A 47 14.12 3.82 1.39
CA GLN A 47 14.95 4.92 1.89
C GLN A 47 15.03 6.12 0.94
N GLY A 48 14.55 5.97 -0.29
CA GLY A 48 14.64 6.99 -1.33
C GLY A 48 16.05 7.20 -1.86
N ASN A 49 16.20 8.21 -2.71
CA ASN A 49 17.48 8.67 -3.23
C ASN A 49 17.47 10.19 -3.29
N PHE A 50 18.07 10.82 -2.28
CA PHE A 50 18.09 12.28 -2.13
C PHE A 50 18.73 12.98 -3.33
N LEU A 51 19.84 12.46 -3.85
CA LEU A 51 20.54 13.06 -5.00
C LEU A 51 19.72 13.02 -6.29
N LYS A 52 18.78 12.08 -6.40
CA LYS A 52 17.84 11.96 -7.53
C LYS A 52 16.47 12.60 -7.24
N GLY A 53 16.30 13.28 -6.10
CA GLY A 53 15.03 13.86 -5.69
C GLY A 53 13.94 12.82 -5.36
N VAL A 54 14.30 11.54 -5.16
CA VAL A 54 13.35 10.49 -4.83
C VAL A 54 13.17 10.43 -3.30
N PRO A 55 11.96 10.69 -2.77
CA PRO A 55 11.74 10.75 -1.34
C PRO A 55 11.82 9.36 -0.68
N ALA A 56 12.13 9.36 0.61
CA ALA A 56 12.10 8.17 1.45
C ALA A 56 10.65 7.79 1.79
N ASN A 57 10.16 6.68 1.27
CA ASN A 57 8.82 6.17 1.58
C ASN A 57 8.66 5.92 3.09
N VAL A 58 9.71 5.43 3.76
CA VAL A 58 9.66 5.16 5.22
C VAL A 58 9.48 6.41 6.08
N LYS A 59 9.60 7.61 5.50
CA LYS A 59 9.35 8.89 6.19
C LYS A 59 8.01 9.52 5.82
N THR A 60 7.18 8.87 5.00
CA THR A 60 5.88 9.43 4.62
C THR A 60 4.94 9.55 5.82
N GLN A 61 4.27 10.69 5.92
CA GLN A 61 3.25 10.97 6.94
C GLN A 61 1.82 10.75 6.42
N LYS A 62 1.67 10.33 5.16
CA LYS A 62 0.37 10.05 4.54
C LYS A 62 -0.33 8.88 5.22
N THR A 63 -1.63 9.00 5.39
CA THR A 63 -2.55 7.93 5.77
C THR A 63 -2.68 6.89 4.65
N GLN A 64 -3.29 5.74 4.94
CA GLN A 64 -3.53 4.70 3.94
C GLN A 64 -4.37 5.22 2.77
N ILE A 65 -5.46 5.94 3.03
CA ILE A 65 -6.34 6.50 1.99
C ILE A 65 -5.58 7.50 1.12
N GLU A 66 -4.78 8.38 1.72
CA GLU A 66 -3.95 9.33 0.98
C GLU A 66 -2.85 8.63 0.16
N LEU A 67 -2.32 7.51 0.64
CA LEU A 67 -1.34 6.70 -0.10
C LEU A 67 -1.97 6.01 -1.30
N ILE A 68 -3.15 5.41 -1.15
CA ILE A 68 -3.89 4.80 -2.28
C ILE A 68 -4.17 5.87 -3.33
N ALA A 69 -4.70 7.03 -2.92
CA ALA A 69 -4.93 8.15 -3.83
C ALA A 69 -3.64 8.65 -4.49
N TRP A 70 -2.53 8.71 -3.75
CA TRP A 70 -1.23 9.15 -4.27
C TRP A 70 -0.65 8.18 -5.30
N LEU A 71 -0.78 6.87 -5.08
CA LEU A 71 -0.30 5.83 -5.99
C LEU A 71 -1.12 5.82 -7.29
N LYS A 72 -2.43 5.96 -7.17
CA LYS A 72 -3.36 5.79 -8.29
C LYS A 72 -3.64 7.07 -9.09
N ASN A 73 -3.36 8.26 -8.55
CA ASN A 73 -3.71 9.52 -9.23
C ASN A 73 -2.48 10.41 -9.48
N SER A 74 -1.97 10.42 -10.72
CA SER A 74 -0.92 11.36 -11.18
C SER A 74 -1.48 12.66 -11.75
N GLU A 75 -2.74 12.69 -12.17
CA GLU A 75 -3.31 13.74 -13.02
C GLU A 75 -3.23 15.16 -12.42
N ARG A 76 -3.06 15.27 -11.10
CA ARG A 76 -3.10 16.55 -10.41
C ARG A 76 -1.77 17.32 -10.37
N ILE A 77 -0.64 16.68 -10.68
CA ILE A 77 0.70 17.32 -10.60
C ILE A 77 1.65 16.64 -11.60
N PRO A 78 2.41 17.38 -12.45
CA PRO A 78 3.52 16.80 -13.20
C PRO A 78 4.58 16.23 -12.23
N ARG A 79 4.82 14.91 -12.25
CA ARG A 79 5.81 14.24 -11.38
C ARG A 79 6.58 13.18 -12.16
N ALA A 80 7.82 12.91 -11.73
CA ALA A 80 8.61 11.81 -12.25
C ALA A 80 8.14 10.43 -11.75
N MET A 81 7.43 10.39 -10.61
CA MET A 81 6.82 9.16 -10.10
C MET A 81 5.57 8.82 -10.94
N PRO A 82 5.49 7.63 -11.56
CA PRO A 82 4.33 7.24 -12.37
C PRO A 82 3.07 7.05 -11.53
N SER A 83 1.89 7.18 -12.14
CA SER A 83 0.64 6.65 -11.58
C SER A 83 0.52 5.15 -11.84
N PHE A 84 -0.22 4.49 -10.96
CA PHE A 84 -0.61 3.10 -11.09
C PHE A 84 -2.14 3.02 -11.15
N GLU A 85 -2.75 3.67 -12.14
CA GLU A 85 -4.21 3.81 -12.28
C GLU A 85 -4.92 2.45 -12.36
N GLU A 86 -4.30 1.51 -13.08
CA GLU A 86 -4.80 0.14 -13.23
C GLU A 86 -4.63 -0.72 -11.97
N MET A 87 -3.86 -0.29 -10.97
CA MET A 87 -3.65 -1.07 -9.75
C MET A 87 -4.93 -1.14 -8.91
N THR A 88 -5.30 -2.34 -8.47
CA THR A 88 -6.46 -2.51 -7.59
C THR A 88 -6.19 -1.91 -6.20
N ASP A 89 -7.25 -1.51 -5.48
CA ASP A 89 -7.10 -1.01 -4.11
C ASP A 89 -6.52 -2.09 -3.18
N ALA A 90 -6.82 -3.36 -3.43
CA ALA A 90 -6.26 -4.49 -2.69
C ALA A 90 -4.73 -4.60 -2.86
N GLU A 91 -4.21 -4.47 -4.07
CA GLU A 91 -2.76 -4.44 -4.33
C GLU A 91 -2.11 -3.21 -3.70
N ALA A 92 -2.74 -2.04 -3.78
CA ALA A 92 -2.25 -0.84 -3.14
C ALA A 92 -2.17 -1.01 -1.61
N VAL A 93 -3.18 -1.65 -1.00
CA VAL A 93 -3.17 -1.99 0.44
C VAL A 93 -2.00 -2.92 0.77
N LEU A 94 -1.76 -3.97 -0.01
CA LEU A 94 -0.61 -4.86 0.19
C LEU A 94 0.73 -4.09 0.15
N ILE A 95 0.90 -3.18 -0.81
CA ILE A 95 2.10 -2.31 -0.88
C ILE A 95 2.23 -1.45 0.38
N ILE A 96 1.13 -0.87 0.86
CA ILE A 96 1.11 -0.01 2.05
C ILE A 96 1.43 -0.81 3.32
N GLU A 97 0.94 -2.04 3.44
CA GLU A 97 1.31 -2.95 4.53
C GLU A 97 2.81 -3.23 4.55
N HIS A 98 3.39 -3.53 3.38
CA HIS A 98 4.83 -3.71 3.27
C HIS A 98 5.59 -2.42 3.61
N LEU A 99 5.10 -1.26 3.18
CA LEU A 99 5.69 0.03 3.55
C LEU A 99 5.65 0.25 5.07
N ASN A 100 4.56 -0.12 5.75
CA ASN A 100 4.47 -0.02 7.20
C ASN A 100 5.47 -0.95 7.89
N TYR A 101 5.67 -2.17 7.37
CA TYR A 101 6.74 -3.05 7.83
C TYR A 101 8.13 -2.39 7.66
N LEU A 102 8.42 -1.77 6.53
CA LEU A 102 9.69 -1.04 6.31
C LEU A 102 9.85 0.15 7.27
N LYS A 103 8.76 0.89 7.54
CA LYS A 103 8.74 2.00 8.51
C LYS A 103 9.12 1.54 9.91
N LEU A 104 8.50 0.46 10.40
CA LEU A 104 8.80 -0.10 11.71
C LEU A 104 10.27 -0.51 11.82
N ASN A 105 10.79 -1.21 10.81
CA ASN A 105 12.21 -1.60 10.79
C ASN A 105 13.15 -0.38 10.79
N TYR A 106 12.82 0.66 10.03
CA TYR A 106 13.57 1.91 10.02
C TYR A 106 13.58 2.58 11.40
N GLN A 107 12.42 2.66 12.05
CA GLN A 107 12.27 3.25 13.39
C GLN A 107 13.07 2.47 14.44
N THR A 108 12.93 1.14 14.47
CA THR A 108 13.70 0.28 15.39
C THR A 108 15.21 0.41 15.18
N ALA A 109 15.67 0.50 13.93
CA ALA A 109 17.08 0.68 13.64
C ALA A 109 17.59 2.06 14.11
N MET A 110 16.79 3.11 13.96
CA MET A 110 17.13 4.45 14.44
C MET A 110 17.15 4.54 15.97
N GLU A 111 16.18 3.93 16.64
CA GLU A 111 16.13 3.88 18.10
C GLU A 111 17.35 3.18 18.69
N LYS A 112 17.76 2.03 18.11
CA LYS A 112 18.99 1.33 18.51
C LYS A 112 20.23 2.21 18.40
N ARG A 113 20.35 3.01 17.32
CA ARG A 113 21.47 3.94 17.14
C ARG A 113 21.49 5.01 18.22
N LEU A 114 20.34 5.66 18.44
CA LEU A 114 20.20 6.69 19.48
C LEU A 114 20.53 6.16 20.88
N ASN A 115 20.12 4.93 21.18
CA ASN A 115 20.42 4.30 22.47
C ASN A 115 21.91 3.95 22.59
N ASN A 116 22.55 3.49 21.51
CA ASN A 116 23.99 3.22 21.51
C ASN A 116 24.80 4.51 21.73
N ASP A 117 24.41 5.61 21.09
CA ASP A 117 25.09 6.90 21.24
C ASP A 117 25.00 7.44 22.67
N ARG A 118 23.87 7.19 23.37
CA ARG A 118 23.68 7.56 24.79
C ARG A 118 24.53 6.76 25.76
N VAL A 119 24.90 5.52 25.44
CA VAL A 119 25.74 4.67 26.32
C VAL A 119 27.22 5.06 26.23
N HIS A 120 27.62 5.73 25.15
CA HIS A 120 28.99 6.15 24.90
C HIS A 120 29.28 7.63 25.23
N HIS A 121 28.33 8.33 25.84
CA HIS A 121 28.49 9.68 26.41
C HIS A 121 28.22 9.63 27.92
#